data_AF-B9VES0-F1
#
_entry.id   AF-B9VES0-F1
#
_cell.length_a   1.000
_cell.length_b   1.000
_cell.length_c   1.000
_cell.angle_alpha   90.00
_cell.angle_beta   90.00
_cell.angle_gamma   90.00
#
_symmetry.space_group_name_H-M   'P 1'
#
loop_
_entity.id
_entity.type
_entity.pdbx_description
1 polymer ?
#
loop_
_entity_poly.entity_id
_entity_poly.type
_entity_poly.pdbx_seq_one_letter_code
_entity_poly.pdbx_strand_id
1 'polypeptide(L)' 'GDAADDPAVWVHPTDPSKSVIIGTDKDRGLGVYDLSGRQIQFLPDGQLNNVDLRP' A
#
# COMPACT_ATOMS: atom_id res chain seq x y z
N GLY A 1 4.12 12.99 12.62
CA GLY A 1 3.13 11.91 12.62
C GLY A 1 1.93 12.39 11.87
N ASP A 2 1.98 12.27 10.55
CA ASP A 2 0.92 12.54 9.56
C ASP A 2 1.43 12.06 8.19
N ALA A 3 1.93 10.81 8.15
CA ALA A 3 2.67 10.29 7.00
C ALA A 3 1.84 9.36 6.12
N ALA A 4 0.75 8.79 6.62
CA ALA A 4 -0.14 7.93 5.83
C ALA A 4 -1.29 8.77 5.28
N ASP A 5 -1.40 8.94 3.96
CA ASP A 5 -2.48 9.72 3.33
C ASP A 5 -3.55 8.82 2.72
N ASP A 6 -3.22 8.12 1.64
CA ASP A 6 -4.21 7.40 0.84
C ASP A 6 -3.88 5.91 0.73
N PRO A 7 -4.79 5.01 1.17
CA PRO A 7 -4.69 3.59 0.87
C PRO A 7 -5.39 3.25 -0.45
N ALA A 8 -4.77 2.37 -1.23
CA ALA A 8 -5.40 1.64 -2.33
C ALA A 8 -5.50 0.14 -1.99
N VAL A 9 -6.58 -0.51 -2.41
CA VAL A 9 -6.76 -1.96 -2.23
C VAL A 9 -6.62 -2.66 -3.56
N TRP A 10 -5.61 -3.51 -3.70
CA TRP A 10 -5.48 -4.39 -4.85
C TRP A 10 -6.18 -5.71 -4.56
N VAL A 11 -7.19 -6.04 -5.37
CA VAL A 11 -7.93 -7.30 -5.25
C VAL A 11 -7.27 -8.36 -6.12
N HIS A 12 -6.80 -9.43 -5.49
CA HIS A 12 -6.20 -10.54 -6.23
C HIS A 12 -7.27 -11.21 -7.13
N PRO A 13 -6.99 -11.41 -8.43
CA PRO A 13 -8.04 -11.71 -9.43
C PRO A 13 -8.74 -13.06 -9.25
N THR A 14 -8.11 -14.03 -8.57
CA THR A 14 -8.64 -15.39 -8.40
C THR A 14 -8.75 -15.86 -6.96
N ASP A 15 -8.20 -15.11 -6.01
CA ASP A 15 -8.10 -15.52 -4.61
C ASP A 15 -8.13 -14.28 -3.71
N PRO A 16 -9.33 -13.80 -3.33
CA PRO A 16 -9.48 -12.56 -2.57
C PRO A 16 -8.69 -12.55 -1.25
N SER A 17 -8.34 -13.71 -0.68
CA SER A 17 -7.55 -13.79 0.56
C SER A 17 -6.09 -13.32 0.38
N LYS A 18 -5.60 -13.29 -0.87
CA LYS A 18 -4.26 -12.80 -1.24
C LYS A 18 -4.26 -11.32 -1.67
N SER A 19 -5.36 -10.61 -1.50
CA SER A 19 -5.44 -9.17 -1.76
C SER A 19 -4.51 -8.41 -0.83
N VAL A 20 -4.08 -7.23 -1.25
CA VAL A 20 -3.15 -6.39 -0.46
C VAL A 20 -3.66 -4.98 -0.33
N ILE A 21 -3.25 -4.34 0.75
CA ILE A 21 -3.43 -2.91 0.98
C ILE A 21 -2.11 -2.24 0.64
N ILE A 22 -2.18 -1.19 -0.17
CA ILE A 22 -1.03 -0.39 -0.57
C ILE A 22 -1.25 1.00 -0.01
N GLY A 23 -0.27 1.51 0.74
CA GLY A 23 -0.35 2.84 1.34
C GLY A 23 0.92 3.61 1.09
N THR A 24 0.82 4.93 1.06
CA THR A 24 1.98 5.82 1.05
C THR A 24 2.42 6.15 2.47
N ASP A 25 3.72 6.23 2.64
CA ASP A 25 4.35 6.99 3.70
C ASP A 25 4.97 8.23 3.04
N LYS A 26 4.33 9.38 3.24
CA LYS A 26 4.63 10.67 2.60
C LYS A 26 6.07 11.12 2.73
N ASP A 27 6.78 10.62 3.73
CA ASP A 27 8.18 10.96 3.96
C ASP A 27 9.14 9.84 3.53
N ARG A 28 8.65 8.61 3.37
CA ARG A 28 9.51 7.41 3.29
C ARG A 28 9.29 6.52 2.07
N GLY A 29 8.10 6.49 1.45
CA GLY A 29 7.84 5.71 0.24
C GLY A 29 6.53 4.91 0.26
N LEU A 30 6.53 3.69 -0.28
CA LEU A 30 5.32 2.88 -0.48
C LEU A 30 5.35 1.61 0.39
N GLY A 31 4.31 1.42 1.20
CA GLY A 31 4.10 0.21 2.00
C GLY A 31 3.08 -0.72 1.36
N VAL A 32 3.37 -2.03 1.40
CA VAL A 32 2.42 -3.07 1.01
C VAL A 32 2.14 -3.97 2.21
N TYR A 33 0.87 -4.22 2.47
CA TYR A 33 0.38 -4.93 3.65
C TYR A 33 -0.56 -6.06 3.22
N ASP A 34 -0.49 -7.19 3.93
CA ASP A 34 -1.52 -8.21 3.81
C ASP A 34 -2.82 -7.78 4.53
N LEU A 35 -3.90 -8.55 4.35
CA LEU A 35 -5.21 -8.24 4.93
C LEU A 35 -5.25 -8.28 6.47
N SER A 36 -4.22 -8.81 7.12
CA SER A 36 -4.07 -8.74 8.58
C SER A 36 -3.39 -7.45 9.06
N GLY A 37 -2.96 -6.60 8.13
CA GLY A 37 -2.22 -5.37 8.39
C GLY A 37 -0.72 -5.57 8.56
N ARG A 38 -0.19 -6.77 8.31
CA ARG A 38 1.25 -7.02 8.38
C ARG A 38 1.92 -6.50 7.12
N GLN A 39 2.96 -5.67 7.29
CA GLN A 39 3.77 -5.19 6.17
C GLN A 39 4.53 -6.36 5.54
N ILE A 40 4.33 -6.55 4.24
CA ILE A 40 4.98 -7.60 3.45
C ILE A 40 6.07 -7.06 2.53
N GLN A 41 6.00 -5.77 2.20
CA GLN A 41 7.03 -5.07 1.43
C GLN A 41 7.04 -3.58 1.75
N PHE A 42 8.20 -2.95 1.61
CA PHE A 42 8.35 -1.50 1.62
C PHE A 42 9.30 -1.07 0.50
N LEU A 43 8.90 -0.06 -0.26
CA LEU A 43 9.74 0.58 -1.28
C LEU A 43 10.12 1.99 -0.79
N PRO A 44 11.40 2.23 -0.43
CA PRO A 44 11.83 3.52 0.12
C PRO A 44 12.06 4.56 -0.99
N ASP A 45 11.00 4.96 -1.70
CA ASP A 45 11.05 5.86 -2.87
C ASP A 45 10.78 7.34 -2.53
N GLY A 46 11.08 7.74 -1.29
CA GLY A 46 10.97 9.14 -0.85
C GLY A 46 9.53 9.64 -0.74
N GLN A 47 9.29 10.88 -1.19
CA GLN A 47 8.03 11.58 -0.93
C GLN A 47 6.92 11.19 -1.91
N LEU A 48 6.20 10.12 -1.57
CA LEU A 48 5.01 9.69 -2.31
C LEU A 48 3.76 10.18 -1.58
N ASN A 49 2.92 10.96 -2.25
CA ASN A 49 1.72 11.53 -1.63
C ASN A 49 0.54 10.55 -1.66
N ASN A 50 0.10 10.17 -2.87
CA ASN A 50 -1.11 9.37 -3.07
C ASN A 50 -0.77 8.13 -3.92
N VAL A 51 -1.58 7.09 -3.81
CA VAL A 51 -1.49 5.88 -4.63
C VAL A 51 -2.86 5.54 -5.21
N ASP A 52 -2.87 5.07 -6.46
CA ASP A 52 -4.05 4.59 -7.16
C ASP A 52 -3.69 3.36 -8.00
N LEU A 53 -4.69 2.53 -8.33
CA LEU A 53 -4.55 1.31 -9.11
C LEU A 53 -5.32 1.42 -10.42
N ARG A 54 -4.74 0.87 -11.50
CA ARG A 54 -5.40 0.75 -12.80
C ARG A 54 -5.49 -0.72 -13.21
N PRO A 55 -6.62 -1.16 -13.80
CA PRO A 55 -6.81 -2.53 -14.25
C PRO A 55 -5.92 -2.90 -15.45
#